data_AF-A0A348Z5A4-F1
#
_entry.id   AF-A0A348Z5A4-F1
#
_cell.length_a   1.000
_cell.length_b   1.000
_cell.length_c   1.000
_cell.angle_alpha   90.00
_cell.angle_beta   90.00
_cell.angle_gamma   90.00
#
_symmetry.space_group_name_H-M   'P 1'
#
loop_
_entity.id
_entity.type
_entity.pdbx_description
1 polymer ?
#
loop_
_entity_poly.entity_id
_entity_poly.type
_entity_poly.pdbx_seq_one_letter_code
_entity_poly.pdbx_strand_id
1 'polypeptide(L)'
;NANVFSNTLNGSKPWPVQFVVSTHSTHIANEAKFESIRYFFTSNGKIPETKIKDLNVEFNVPENKKDKEFIHKYLTLTRCDLFFADKAMLIEGPTERLLMPMLIKKTDEEIMGLKLESQYISIVEIGGAYAHHFYKFLDFLELKTLIITDLDSTKKTLSKSKKDKIVYPACVVSSGTHTSNAGIKNWFKKTDEFIDLSEIRNNIESSKIKCTRRIAFQIPEQGKTACGRSFEDAFILANRELFDIKNKKEDKAEKTAYAKAEKYKKNKTDFALQYAFDNTTWNVPLYIKEGLVWLAEAPKDEESKLLENNLFKGN
;
A
#
# COMPACT_ATOMS: atom_id res chain seq x y z
N ASN A 1 5.06 34.69 -9.84
CA ASN A 1 6.08 34.52 -10.90
C ASN A 1 7.00 35.74 -10.86
N ALA A 2 8.26 35.58 -10.45
CA ALA A 2 9.19 36.70 -10.17
C ALA A 2 9.45 37.61 -11.39
N ASN A 3 9.31 37.07 -12.61
CA ASN A 3 9.46 37.83 -13.86
C ASN A 3 8.35 38.87 -14.05
N VAL A 4 7.11 38.54 -13.67
CA VAL A 4 5.99 39.48 -13.77
C VAL A 4 6.24 40.68 -12.86
N PHE A 5 6.59 40.42 -11.60
CA PHE A 5 6.93 41.48 -10.64
C PHE A 5 8.14 42.31 -11.08
N SER A 6 9.21 41.66 -11.57
CA SER A 6 10.42 42.36 -12.03
C SER A 6 10.11 43.33 -13.19
N ASN A 7 9.25 42.90 -14.12
CA ASN A 7 8.86 43.71 -15.28
C ASN A 7 7.87 44.83 -14.94
N THR A 8 6.94 44.61 -14.01
CA THR A 8 5.89 45.60 -13.69
C THR A 8 6.27 46.55 -12.56
N LEU A 9 7.10 46.11 -11.61
CA LEU A 9 7.30 46.83 -10.34
C LEU A 9 8.78 47.07 -9.97
N ASN A 10 9.73 46.44 -10.66
CA ASN A 10 11.16 46.59 -10.37
C ASN A 10 11.98 47.14 -11.57
N GLY A 11 11.33 47.83 -12.50
CA GLY A 11 12.00 48.45 -13.65
C GLY A 11 12.83 47.47 -14.49
N SER A 12 12.32 46.24 -14.67
CA SER A 12 12.98 45.15 -15.39
C SER A 12 14.29 44.66 -14.74
N LYS A 13 14.62 45.11 -13.53
CA LYS A 13 15.74 44.54 -12.77
C LYS A 13 15.31 43.18 -12.21
N PRO A 14 16.07 42.10 -12.48
CA PRO A 14 15.74 40.77 -11.95
C PRO A 14 15.78 40.84 -10.43
N TRP A 15 14.68 40.43 -9.79
CA TRP A 15 14.55 40.47 -8.34
C TRP A 15 15.39 39.35 -7.70
N PRO A 16 16.49 39.65 -6.98
CA PRO A 16 17.43 38.63 -6.50
C PRO A 16 17.01 38.10 -5.12
N VAL A 17 15.74 37.71 -4.97
CA VAL A 17 15.19 37.27 -3.68
C VAL A 17 15.00 35.77 -3.66
N GLN A 18 15.57 35.15 -2.63
CA GLN A 18 15.34 33.75 -2.28
C GLN A 18 14.33 33.68 -1.13
N PHE A 19 13.30 32.86 -1.29
CA PHE A 19 12.32 32.59 -0.24
C PHE A 19 12.63 31.24 0.39
N VAL A 20 12.68 31.21 1.72
CA VAL A 20 12.72 29.99 2.51
C VAL A 20 11.46 29.98 3.36
N VAL A 21 10.63 28.95 3.18
CA VAL A 21 9.37 28.77 3.89
C VAL A 21 9.43 27.46 4.64
N SER A 22 9.32 27.51 5.97
CA SER A 22 9.02 26.33 6.78
C SER A 22 7.51 26.17 6.88
N THR A 23 7.01 24.95 6.81
CA THR A 23 5.56 24.67 6.84
C THR A 23 5.28 23.29 7.42
N HIS A 24 4.20 23.21 8.20
CA HIS A 24 3.53 21.95 8.58
C HIS A 24 2.21 21.75 7.80
N SER A 25 1.89 22.64 6.85
CA SER A 25 0.68 22.56 6.03
C SER A 25 0.90 21.63 4.85
N THR A 26 0.09 20.60 4.75
CA THR A 26 0.06 19.65 3.63
C THR A 26 -0.36 20.32 2.34
N HIS A 27 -1.26 21.31 2.38
CA HIS A 27 -1.63 22.12 1.22
C HIS A 27 -0.43 22.85 0.62
N ILE A 28 0.41 23.47 1.46
CA ILE A 28 1.59 24.19 0.96
C ILE A 28 2.65 23.20 0.45
N ALA A 29 2.90 22.12 1.20
CA ALA A 29 3.91 21.12 0.84
C ALA A 29 3.57 20.39 -0.47
N ASN A 30 2.29 20.06 -0.70
CA ASN A 30 1.85 19.30 -1.86
C ASN A 30 1.80 20.14 -3.15
N GLU A 31 1.68 21.46 -3.05
CA GLU A 31 1.79 22.39 -4.20
C GLU A 31 3.25 22.75 -4.52
N ALA A 32 4.17 22.53 -3.58
CA ALA A 32 5.58 22.80 -3.78
C ALA A 32 6.18 21.82 -4.80
N LYS A 33 7.05 22.35 -5.66
CA LYS A 33 7.82 21.52 -6.58
C LYS A 33 8.84 20.70 -5.81
N PHE A 34 9.03 19.43 -6.19
CA PHE A 34 9.96 18.53 -5.51
C PHE A 34 11.38 19.09 -5.39
N GLU A 35 11.82 19.85 -6.40
CA GLU A 35 13.13 20.50 -6.44
C GLU A 35 13.36 21.47 -5.26
N SER A 36 12.27 22.07 -4.78
CA SER A 36 12.28 23.07 -3.70
C SER A 36 12.08 22.49 -2.30
N ILE A 37 11.77 21.20 -2.18
CA ILE A 37 11.47 20.58 -0.89
C ILE A 37 12.78 20.15 -0.21
N ARG A 38 12.93 20.58 1.04
CA ARG A 38 13.93 20.08 1.98
C ARG A 38 13.21 19.49 3.17
N TYR A 39 13.39 18.19 3.38
CA TYR A 39 12.68 17.44 4.41
C TYR A 39 13.55 17.32 5.65
N PHE A 40 13.06 17.85 6.78
CA PHE A 40 13.75 17.80 8.06
C PHE A 40 13.28 16.55 8.80
N PHE A 41 14.13 15.53 8.81
CA PHE A 41 13.87 14.27 9.48
C PHE A 41 14.59 14.25 10.82
N THR A 42 13.89 13.87 11.89
CA THR A 42 14.50 13.68 13.21
C THR A 42 14.64 12.20 13.48
N SER A 43 15.86 11.75 13.74
CA SER A 43 16.12 10.37 14.17
C SER A 43 15.59 10.16 15.58
N ASN A 44 14.92 9.03 15.80
CA ASN A 44 14.41 8.60 17.11
C ASN A 44 15.47 7.83 17.93
N GLY A 45 16.75 8.02 17.66
CA GLY A 45 17.84 7.42 18.43
C GLY A 45 17.98 8.01 19.85
N LYS A 46 18.83 7.41 20.68
CA LYS A 46 19.14 7.88 22.05
C LYS A 46 19.61 9.34 22.08
N ILE A 47 20.26 9.79 21.01
CA ILE A 47 20.64 11.17 20.79
C ILE A 47 19.81 11.66 19.58
N PRO A 48 18.93 12.66 19.76
CA PRO A 48 18.17 13.22 18.65
C PRO A 48 19.12 13.85 17.62
N GLU A 49 19.04 13.38 16.39
CA GLU A 49 19.78 13.94 15.25
C GLU A 49 18.80 14.42 14.19
N THR A 50 19.00 15.63 13.67
CA THR A 50 18.24 16.15 12.53
C THR A 50 19.02 15.93 11.24
N LYS A 51 18.44 15.16 10.33
CA LYS A 51 18.94 14.96 8.97
C LYS A 51 18.10 15.79 8.01
N ILE A 52 18.75 16.61 7.19
CA ILE A 52 18.09 17.36 6.11
C ILE A 52 18.19 16.53 4.84
N LYS A 53 17.05 16.06 4.32
CA LYS A 53 16.96 15.25 3.11
C LYS A 53 16.53 16.12 1.94
N ASP A 54 17.28 16.06 0.84
CA ASP A 54 17.00 16.83 -0.37
C ASP A 54 16.19 15.98 -1.38
N LEU A 55 14.92 16.33 -1.54
CA LEU A 55 14.03 15.60 -2.43
C LEU A 55 14.42 15.76 -3.91
N ASN A 56 15.11 16.86 -4.27
CA ASN A 56 15.65 17.07 -5.61
C ASN A 56 16.72 16.04 -5.94
N VAL A 57 17.69 15.85 -5.04
CA VAL A 57 18.81 14.92 -5.25
C VAL A 57 18.30 13.50 -5.48
N GLU A 58 17.23 13.12 -4.79
CA GLU A 58 16.69 11.76 -4.85
C GLU A 58 15.79 11.51 -6.07
N PHE A 59 14.99 12.50 -6.49
CA PHE A 59 13.99 12.32 -7.55
C PHE A 59 14.36 12.96 -8.89
N ASN A 60 15.40 13.79 -8.95
CA ASN A 60 15.84 14.44 -10.19
C ASN A 60 16.86 13.60 -10.98
N VAL A 61 16.52 12.31 -11.17
CA VAL A 61 17.26 11.37 -12.01
C VAL A 61 16.32 10.80 -13.07
N PRO A 62 16.79 10.49 -14.30
CA PRO A 62 15.93 10.07 -15.42
C PRO A 62 15.01 8.89 -15.09
N GLU A 63 15.49 7.94 -14.28
CA GLU A 63 14.77 6.72 -13.92
C GLU A 63 13.52 7.00 -13.06
N ASN A 64 13.57 8.05 -12.24
CA ASN A 64 12.48 8.40 -11.31
C ASN A 64 11.51 9.43 -11.87
N LYS A 65 11.68 9.87 -13.13
CA LYS A 65 10.84 10.94 -13.72
C LYS A 65 9.34 10.59 -13.66
N LYS A 66 8.98 9.35 -14.03
CA LYS A 66 7.58 8.89 -14.03
C LYS A 66 7.01 8.88 -12.62
N ASP A 67 7.73 8.32 -11.66
CA ASP A 67 7.31 8.25 -10.25
C ASP A 67 7.18 9.66 -9.66
N LYS A 68 8.15 10.55 -9.90
CA LYS A 68 8.11 11.95 -9.47
C LYS A 68 6.88 12.68 -9.99
N GLU A 69 6.60 12.59 -11.29
CA GLU A 69 5.43 13.23 -11.91
C GLU A 69 4.12 12.66 -11.36
N PHE A 70 4.05 11.33 -11.19
CA PHE A 70 2.90 10.66 -10.62
C PHE A 70 2.65 11.08 -9.18
N ILE A 71 3.67 10.99 -8.32
CA ILE A 71 3.55 11.34 -6.89
C ILE A 71 3.20 12.81 -6.75
N HIS A 72 3.90 13.73 -7.43
CA HIS A 72 3.60 15.15 -7.33
C HIS A 72 2.14 15.44 -7.69
N LYS A 73 1.68 14.97 -8.85
CA LYS A 73 0.27 15.10 -9.25
C LYS A 73 -0.68 14.49 -8.23
N TYR A 74 -0.36 13.31 -7.72
CA TYR A 74 -1.21 12.61 -6.77
C TYR A 74 -1.31 13.35 -5.42
N LEU A 75 -0.18 13.76 -4.83
CA LEU A 75 -0.14 14.52 -3.57
C LEU A 75 -0.92 15.83 -3.70
N THR A 76 -0.75 16.56 -4.80
CA THR A 76 -1.47 17.81 -5.07
C THR A 76 -2.99 17.59 -5.18
N LEU A 77 -3.42 16.59 -5.95
CA LEU A 77 -4.85 16.34 -6.20
C LEU A 77 -5.57 15.77 -4.98
N THR A 78 -4.94 14.85 -4.25
CA THR A 78 -5.56 14.16 -3.10
C THR A 78 -5.40 14.91 -1.80
N ARG A 79 -4.48 15.88 -1.74
CA ARG A 79 -4.09 16.58 -0.51
C ARG A 79 -3.73 15.63 0.62
N CYS A 80 -3.10 14.49 0.31
CA CYS A 80 -2.74 13.52 1.34
C CYS A 80 -1.56 13.98 2.20
N ASP A 81 -1.52 13.50 3.44
CA ASP A 81 -0.70 14.06 4.51
C ASP A 81 0.65 13.34 4.69
N LEU A 82 1.13 12.65 3.64
CA LEU A 82 2.30 11.76 3.71
C LEU A 82 3.58 12.44 4.23
N PHE A 83 3.80 13.74 3.96
CA PHE A 83 4.97 14.46 4.46
C PHE A 83 5.03 14.57 5.99
N PHE A 84 3.88 14.54 6.67
CA PHE A 84 3.80 14.79 8.11
C PHE A 84 3.14 13.65 8.89
N ALA A 85 2.87 12.53 8.22
CA ALA A 85 2.29 11.35 8.85
C ALA A 85 3.32 10.64 9.73
N ASP A 86 2.89 10.09 10.88
CA ASP A 86 3.74 9.20 11.69
C ASP A 86 3.79 7.80 11.06
N LYS A 87 2.66 7.38 10.47
CA LYS A 87 2.49 6.12 9.76
C LYS A 87 1.59 6.32 8.55
N ALA A 88 1.71 5.46 7.56
CA ALA A 88 0.81 5.46 6.40
C ALA A 88 0.20 4.10 6.12
N MET A 89 -0.99 4.12 5.55
CA MET A 89 -1.63 2.96 4.96
C MET A 89 -2.04 3.27 3.53
N LEU A 90 -1.49 2.53 2.60
CA LEU A 90 -1.79 2.61 1.17
C LEU A 90 -2.77 1.49 0.83
N ILE A 91 -3.97 1.85 0.37
CA ILE A 91 -5.03 0.89 0.04
C ILE A 91 -5.41 0.98 -1.44
N GLU A 92 -5.83 -0.14 -2.00
CA GLU A 92 -6.09 -0.22 -3.44
C GLU A 92 -7.37 0.48 -3.87
N GLY A 93 -8.46 0.38 -3.08
CA GLY A 93 -9.76 0.87 -3.50
C GLY A 93 -10.68 1.39 -2.38
N PRO A 94 -11.90 1.79 -2.78
CA PRO A 94 -12.86 2.42 -1.87
C PRO A 94 -13.49 1.42 -0.89
N THR A 95 -13.52 0.12 -1.22
CA THR A 95 -14.05 -0.93 -0.34
C THR A 95 -13.25 -0.98 0.95
N GLU A 96 -11.92 -1.07 0.82
CA GLU A 96 -10.99 -1.05 1.93
C GLU A 96 -11.12 0.24 2.72
N ARG A 97 -11.24 1.40 2.04
CA ARG A 97 -11.34 2.71 2.71
C ARG A 97 -12.56 2.78 3.63
N LEU A 98 -13.71 2.33 3.14
CA LEU A 98 -14.97 2.37 3.88
C LEU A 98 -14.98 1.38 5.05
N LEU A 99 -14.35 0.22 4.88
CA LEU A 99 -14.26 -0.80 5.94
C LEU A 99 -13.10 -0.57 6.93
N MET A 100 -12.12 0.27 6.59
CA MET A 100 -10.89 0.43 7.37
C MET A 100 -11.12 0.80 8.83
N PRO A 101 -12.04 1.73 9.19
CA PRO A 101 -12.32 2.02 10.59
C PRO A 101 -12.74 0.78 11.38
N MET A 102 -13.58 -0.08 10.81
CA MET A 102 -14.00 -1.33 11.44
C MET A 102 -12.90 -2.39 11.46
N LEU A 103 -12.07 -2.48 10.40
CA LEU A 103 -10.91 -3.38 10.34
C LEU A 103 -9.91 -3.04 11.45
N ILE A 104 -9.63 -1.75 11.64
CA ILE A 104 -8.77 -1.23 12.71
C ILE A 104 -9.37 -1.55 14.07
N LYS A 105 -10.62 -1.14 14.33
CA LYS A 105 -11.27 -1.35 15.62
C LYS A 105 -11.26 -2.82 16.05
N LYS A 106 -11.64 -3.72 15.16
CA LYS A 106 -11.65 -5.17 15.43
C LYS A 106 -10.25 -5.73 15.68
N THR A 107 -9.25 -5.27 14.93
CA THR A 107 -7.86 -5.69 15.15
C THR A 107 -7.37 -5.17 16.50
N ASP A 108 -7.71 -3.92 16.84
CA ASP A 108 -7.38 -3.29 18.10
C ASP A 108 -8.01 -4.04 19.28
N GLU A 109 -9.24 -4.54 19.17
CA GLU A 109 -9.88 -5.39 20.21
C GLU A 109 -9.09 -6.68 20.51
N GLU A 110 -8.35 -7.22 19.54
CA GLU A 110 -7.63 -8.48 19.66
C GLU A 110 -6.14 -8.34 20.06
N ILE A 111 -5.53 -7.17 19.89
CA ILE A 111 -4.13 -6.94 20.27
C ILE A 111 -4.00 -6.37 21.68
N MET A 112 -2.98 -6.82 22.43
CA MET A 112 -2.64 -6.28 23.76
C MET A 112 -1.68 -5.08 23.71
N GLY A 113 -1.14 -4.77 22.54
CA GLY A 113 -0.13 -3.72 22.34
C GLY A 113 -0.72 -2.33 22.07
N LEU A 114 0.08 -1.49 21.41
CA LEU A 114 -0.33 -0.16 20.97
C LEU A 114 -1.53 -0.25 20.01
N LYS A 115 -2.60 0.48 20.31
CA LYS A 115 -3.81 0.54 19.49
C LYS A 115 -3.59 1.45 18.28
N LEU A 116 -4.01 1.02 17.10
CA LEU A 116 -3.93 1.81 15.87
C LEU A 116 -4.83 3.05 15.92
N GLU A 117 -6.01 2.97 16.55
CA GLU A 117 -6.94 4.12 16.68
C GLU A 117 -6.31 5.31 17.43
N SER A 118 -5.30 5.04 18.26
CA SER A 118 -4.58 6.08 19.03
C SER A 118 -3.39 6.69 18.30
N GLN A 119 -3.12 6.28 17.06
CA GLN A 119 -1.92 6.66 16.31
C GLN A 119 -2.29 7.49 15.08
N TYR A 120 -1.42 8.44 14.72
CA TYR A 120 -1.64 9.28 13.55
C TYR A 120 -1.26 8.54 12.26
N ILE A 121 -2.24 7.88 11.65
CA ILE A 121 -2.07 7.07 10.43
C ILE A 121 -2.75 7.78 9.25
N SER A 122 -1.96 8.17 8.24
CA SER A 122 -2.49 8.68 6.97
C SER A 122 -2.94 7.52 6.08
N ILE A 123 -4.24 7.42 5.81
CA ILE A 123 -4.81 6.42 4.90
C ILE A 123 -4.93 7.03 3.49
N VAL A 124 -4.33 6.38 2.51
CA VAL A 124 -4.22 6.85 1.12
C VAL A 124 -4.80 5.81 0.16
N GLU A 125 -5.90 6.16 -0.51
CA GLU A 125 -6.56 5.32 -1.52
C GLU A 125 -5.94 5.55 -2.90
N ILE A 126 -5.13 4.61 -3.39
CA ILE A 126 -4.36 4.77 -4.62
C ILE A 126 -5.23 4.62 -5.89
N GLY A 127 -6.36 3.91 -5.79
CA GLY A 127 -7.27 3.71 -6.92
C GLY A 127 -6.72 2.72 -7.96
N GLY A 128 -6.11 1.63 -7.50
CA GLY A 128 -5.56 0.55 -8.33
C GLY A 128 -4.15 0.11 -7.93
N ALA A 129 -3.55 -0.76 -8.75
CA ALA A 129 -2.24 -1.39 -8.53
C ALA A 129 -1.02 -0.46 -8.76
N TYR A 130 -1.11 0.81 -8.37
CA TYR A 130 -0.10 1.85 -8.61
C TYR A 130 0.79 2.15 -7.38
N ALA A 131 0.69 1.33 -6.32
CA ALA A 131 1.46 1.52 -5.09
C ALA A 131 2.98 1.61 -5.31
N HIS A 132 3.48 0.97 -6.36
CA HIS A 132 4.90 0.95 -6.69
C HIS A 132 5.51 2.34 -6.94
N HIS A 133 4.73 3.30 -7.46
CA HIS A 133 5.22 4.67 -7.66
C HIS A 133 5.59 5.35 -6.34
N PHE A 134 4.97 4.96 -5.21
CA PHE A 134 5.25 5.54 -3.90
C PHE A 134 6.44 4.90 -3.20
N TYR A 135 6.91 3.74 -3.64
CA TYR A 135 7.90 2.93 -2.92
C TYR A 135 9.17 3.72 -2.56
N LYS A 136 9.78 4.37 -3.56
CA LYS A 136 10.97 5.20 -3.33
C LYS A 136 10.66 6.41 -2.44
N PHE A 137 9.48 6.99 -2.56
CA PHE A 137 9.08 8.17 -1.79
C PHE A 137 8.83 7.86 -0.32
N LEU A 138 8.20 6.72 -0.02
CA LEU A 138 8.02 6.23 1.34
C LEU A 138 9.36 5.89 1.99
N ASP A 139 10.27 5.27 1.23
CA ASP A 139 11.64 4.99 1.69
C ASP A 139 12.41 6.31 1.94
N PHE A 140 12.20 7.34 1.10
CA PHE A 140 12.75 8.68 1.31
C PHE A 140 12.21 9.35 2.57
N LEU A 141 10.92 9.20 2.88
CA LEU A 141 10.35 9.76 4.11
C LEU A 141 10.73 8.94 5.35
N GLU A 142 11.25 7.72 5.18
CA GLU A 142 11.42 6.74 6.26
C GLU A 142 10.11 6.47 7.01
N LEU A 143 8.99 6.58 6.28
CA LEU A 143 7.65 6.50 6.82
C LEU A 143 7.25 5.05 7.03
N LYS A 144 6.82 4.68 8.25
CA LYS A 144 6.32 3.32 8.52
C LYS A 144 5.00 3.11 7.78
N THR A 145 5.02 2.26 6.75
CA THR A 145 3.92 2.19 5.78
C THR A 145 3.41 0.77 5.53
N LEU A 146 2.11 0.55 5.67
CA LEU A 146 1.44 -0.67 5.25
C LEU A 146 0.80 -0.48 3.87
N ILE A 147 1.09 -1.36 2.92
CA ILE A 147 0.48 -1.38 1.59
C ILE A 147 -0.46 -2.58 1.52
N ILE A 148 -1.77 -2.34 1.41
CA ILE A 148 -2.79 -3.37 1.27
C ILE A 148 -3.24 -3.39 -0.19
N THR A 149 -3.10 -4.54 -0.85
CA THR A 149 -3.38 -4.67 -2.29
C THR A 149 -3.84 -6.09 -2.65
N ASP A 150 -4.58 -6.20 -3.76
CA ASP A 150 -5.11 -7.45 -4.26
C ASP A 150 -4.04 -8.32 -4.93
N LEU A 151 -4.14 -9.63 -4.72
CA LEU A 151 -3.26 -10.64 -5.30
C LEU A 151 -3.50 -10.79 -6.80
N ASP A 152 -4.74 -10.59 -7.23
CA ASP A 152 -5.07 -10.30 -8.61
C ASP A 152 -4.63 -11.43 -9.58
N SER A 153 -4.84 -12.69 -9.14
CA SER A 153 -4.44 -13.91 -9.84
C SER A 153 -5.02 -14.07 -11.24
N THR A 154 -4.16 -14.48 -12.17
CA THR A 154 -4.47 -14.71 -13.58
C THR A 154 -3.88 -16.04 -14.06
N LYS A 155 -4.49 -16.62 -15.09
CA LYS A 155 -4.03 -17.88 -15.69
C LYS A 155 -3.65 -17.66 -17.15
N LYS A 156 -2.43 -18.05 -17.51
CA LYS A 156 -1.98 -18.05 -18.91
C LYS A 156 -2.84 -19.01 -19.74
N THR A 157 -3.53 -18.50 -20.75
CA THR A 157 -4.32 -19.31 -21.70
C THR A 157 -4.16 -18.79 -23.14
N LEU A 158 -4.51 -19.62 -24.13
CA LEU A 158 -4.57 -19.21 -25.52
C LEU A 158 -5.97 -18.67 -25.83
N SER A 159 -6.03 -17.50 -26.45
CA SER A 159 -7.29 -16.88 -26.86
C SER A 159 -7.94 -17.68 -27.98
N LYS A 160 -9.12 -18.25 -27.69
CA LYS A 160 -9.95 -18.95 -28.70
C LYS A 160 -10.47 -18.02 -29.81
N SER A 161 -10.47 -16.70 -29.58
CA SER A 161 -11.11 -15.73 -30.47
C SER A 161 -10.12 -14.90 -31.31
N LYS A 162 -8.82 -14.91 -30.97
CA LYS A 162 -7.80 -14.11 -31.66
C LYS A 162 -6.52 -14.93 -31.87
N LYS A 163 -6.42 -15.63 -33.01
CA LYS A 163 -5.20 -16.28 -33.57
C LYS A 163 -4.20 -16.76 -32.50
N ASP A 164 -4.64 -17.62 -31.57
CA ASP A 164 -3.79 -18.20 -30.51
C ASP A 164 -2.90 -17.19 -29.75
N LYS A 165 -3.40 -15.96 -29.53
CA LYS A 165 -2.68 -14.98 -28.72
C LYS A 165 -2.73 -15.39 -27.25
N ILE A 166 -1.59 -15.30 -26.57
CA ILE A 166 -1.49 -15.50 -25.13
C ILE A 166 -2.31 -14.42 -24.40
N VAL A 167 -3.19 -14.85 -23.51
CA VAL A 167 -4.00 -14.00 -22.63
C VAL A 167 -3.90 -14.46 -21.19
N TYR A 168 -4.22 -13.55 -20.25
CA TYR A 168 -4.14 -13.78 -18.81
C TYR A 168 -5.46 -13.41 -18.13
N PRO A 169 -6.56 -14.15 -18.37
CA PRO A 169 -7.83 -13.91 -17.70
C PRO A 169 -7.70 -14.07 -16.17
N ALA A 170 -8.53 -13.31 -15.45
CA ALA A 170 -8.73 -13.47 -14.01
C ALA A 170 -9.20 -14.89 -13.67
N CYS A 171 -8.71 -15.43 -12.56
CA CYS A 171 -9.03 -16.79 -12.12
C CYS A 171 -8.83 -16.95 -10.62
N VAL A 172 -9.37 -18.02 -10.05
CA VAL A 172 -9.11 -18.42 -8.66
C VAL A 172 -7.62 -18.69 -8.44
N VAL A 173 -7.12 -18.36 -7.23
CA VAL A 173 -5.70 -18.40 -6.86
C VAL A 173 -5.10 -19.79 -7.03
N SER A 174 -5.83 -20.86 -6.69
CA SER A 174 -5.38 -22.25 -6.87
C SER A 174 -5.15 -22.65 -8.33
N SER A 175 -5.76 -21.94 -9.29
CA SER A 175 -5.56 -22.14 -10.73
C SER A 175 -4.67 -21.10 -11.39
N GLY A 176 -4.32 -20.05 -10.63
CA GLY A 176 -3.55 -18.92 -11.09
C GLY A 176 -2.09 -19.27 -11.26
N THR A 177 -1.49 -18.72 -12.30
CA THR A 177 -0.05 -18.84 -12.55
C THR A 177 0.68 -17.52 -12.37
N HIS A 178 -0.01 -16.37 -12.51
CA HIS A 178 0.62 -15.05 -12.42
C HIS A 178 -0.28 -14.04 -11.69
N THR A 179 0.29 -12.93 -11.22
CA THR A 179 -0.46 -11.75 -10.75
C THR A 179 -0.48 -10.65 -11.81
N SER A 180 -1.63 -9.98 -11.98
CA SER A 180 -1.72 -8.74 -12.76
C SER A 180 -1.26 -7.49 -11.99
N ASN A 181 -1.10 -7.59 -10.67
CA ASN A 181 -0.83 -6.45 -9.79
C ASN A 181 0.60 -5.92 -9.97
N ALA A 182 0.75 -4.71 -10.52
CA ALA A 182 2.05 -4.08 -10.75
C ALA A 182 2.78 -3.72 -9.44
N GLY A 183 2.06 -3.43 -8.36
CA GLY A 183 2.62 -3.22 -7.03
C GLY A 183 3.37 -4.46 -6.52
N ILE A 184 2.71 -5.62 -6.54
CA ILE A 184 3.31 -6.90 -6.14
C ILE A 184 4.50 -7.25 -7.05
N LYS A 185 4.37 -7.07 -8.38
CA LYS A 185 5.47 -7.36 -9.32
C LYS A 185 6.72 -6.52 -9.04
N ASN A 186 6.54 -5.22 -8.85
CA ASN A 186 7.63 -4.30 -8.52
C ASN A 186 8.19 -4.55 -7.11
N TRP A 187 7.37 -5.02 -6.17
CA TRP A 187 7.83 -5.42 -4.86
C TRP A 187 8.82 -6.58 -4.97
N PHE A 188 8.49 -7.67 -5.68
CA PHE A 188 9.33 -8.88 -5.63
C PHE A 188 10.44 -8.96 -6.68
N LYS A 189 10.22 -8.53 -7.93
CA LYS A 189 11.23 -8.69 -9.00
C LYS A 189 11.58 -7.41 -9.76
N LYS A 190 11.05 -6.23 -9.38
CA LYS A 190 11.29 -4.94 -10.08
C LYS A 190 11.28 -5.08 -11.61
N THR A 191 10.32 -5.85 -12.12
CA THR A 191 10.26 -6.21 -13.54
C THR A 191 8.85 -6.00 -14.05
N ASP A 192 8.76 -5.58 -15.32
CA ASP A 192 7.50 -5.60 -16.07
C ASP A 192 7.09 -7.02 -16.45
N GLU A 193 8.02 -7.98 -16.33
CA GLU A 193 7.79 -9.41 -16.58
C GLU A 193 6.84 -10.03 -15.55
N PHE A 194 6.20 -11.12 -15.97
CA PHE A 194 5.25 -11.82 -15.13
C PHE A 194 5.97 -12.62 -14.03
N ILE A 195 5.48 -12.52 -12.80
CA ILE A 195 5.99 -13.31 -11.66
C ILE A 195 5.07 -14.50 -11.44
N ASP A 196 5.66 -15.67 -11.20
CA ASP A 196 4.91 -16.86 -10.83
C ASP A 196 4.27 -16.67 -9.45
N LEU A 197 2.97 -16.94 -9.34
CA LEU A 197 2.24 -16.85 -8.08
C LEU A 197 2.84 -17.73 -6.99
N SER A 198 3.46 -18.86 -7.34
CA SER A 198 4.13 -19.74 -6.37
C SER A 198 5.34 -19.06 -5.72
N GLU A 199 6.12 -18.26 -6.47
CA GLU A 199 7.22 -17.48 -5.91
C GLU A 199 6.71 -16.42 -4.93
N ILE A 200 5.55 -15.82 -5.22
CA ILE A 200 4.91 -14.82 -4.34
C ILE A 200 4.32 -15.49 -3.09
N ARG A 201 3.77 -16.70 -3.21
CA ARG A 201 3.08 -17.42 -2.12
C ARG A 201 4.01 -18.19 -1.19
N ASN A 202 5.17 -18.62 -1.69
CA ASN A 202 6.19 -19.30 -0.89
C ASN A 202 7.08 -18.33 -0.09
N ASN A 203 6.87 -17.03 -0.27
CA ASN A 203 7.62 -15.98 0.39
C ASN A 203 7.38 -15.96 1.90
N ILE A 204 8.47 -15.90 2.66
CA ILE A 204 8.49 -15.79 4.11
C ILE A 204 8.07 -14.37 4.52
N GLU A 205 7.47 -14.19 5.70
CA GLU A 205 7.05 -12.88 6.26
C GLU A 205 8.10 -11.77 6.12
N SER A 206 9.39 -12.11 6.24
CA SER A 206 10.49 -11.15 6.08
C SER A 206 10.53 -10.50 4.69
N SER A 207 10.17 -11.22 3.63
CA SER A 207 10.15 -10.70 2.25
C SER A 207 9.00 -9.74 1.97
N LYS A 208 7.94 -9.78 2.79
CA LYS A 208 6.83 -8.81 2.76
C LYS A 208 7.23 -7.47 3.36
N ILE A 209 8.41 -7.37 4.00
CA ILE A 209 8.92 -6.15 4.62
C ILE A 209 10.16 -5.67 3.85
N LYS A 210 10.18 -4.39 3.46
CA LYS A 210 11.34 -3.72 2.86
C LYS A 210 11.50 -2.35 3.49
N CYS A 211 12.69 -2.02 3.99
CA CYS A 211 12.93 -0.74 4.66
C CYS A 211 11.90 -0.49 5.78
N THR A 212 11.11 0.57 5.69
CA THR A 212 10.05 0.94 6.65
C THR A 212 8.65 0.54 6.18
N ARG A 213 8.53 -0.23 5.10
CA ARG A 213 7.25 -0.59 4.49
C ARG A 213 6.98 -2.09 4.50
N ARG A 214 5.71 -2.47 4.62
CA ARG A 214 5.21 -3.85 4.50
C ARG A 214 4.12 -3.92 3.44
N ILE A 215 4.16 -4.96 2.61
CA ILE A 215 3.07 -5.29 1.68
C ILE A 215 2.18 -6.39 2.26
N ALA A 216 0.87 -6.23 2.14
CA ALA A 216 -0.15 -7.18 2.54
C ALA A 216 -1.05 -7.48 1.34
N PHE A 217 -1.12 -8.76 0.98
CA PHE A 217 -1.97 -9.30 -0.07
C PHE A 217 -2.54 -10.63 0.42
N GLN A 218 -3.59 -11.13 -0.23
CA GLN A 218 -4.36 -12.26 0.26
C GLN A 218 -3.50 -13.51 0.52
N ILE A 219 -3.70 -14.09 1.71
CA ILE A 219 -3.17 -15.40 2.12
C ILE A 219 -4.33 -16.28 2.59
N PRO A 220 -4.16 -17.62 2.65
CA PRO A 220 -5.16 -18.49 3.26
C PRO A 220 -5.36 -18.17 4.75
N GLU A 221 -6.61 -18.27 5.20
CA GLU A 221 -6.96 -18.17 6.63
C GLU A 221 -6.31 -19.31 7.44
N GLN A 222 -6.22 -19.15 8.76
CA GLN A 222 -5.52 -20.10 9.63
C GLN A 222 -6.05 -21.53 9.48
N GLY A 223 -5.15 -22.46 9.15
CA GLY A 223 -5.48 -23.88 8.92
C GLY A 223 -6.28 -24.16 7.64
N LYS A 224 -6.35 -23.20 6.71
CA LYS A 224 -7.07 -23.30 5.43
C LYS A 224 -6.10 -23.26 4.24
N THR A 225 -6.60 -23.62 3.06
CA THR A 225 -5.82 -23.52 1.81
C THR A 225 -6.52 -22.71 0.73
N ALA A 226 -7.82 -22.46 0.84
CA ALA A 226 -8.54 -21.51 -0.01
C ALA A 226 -7.98 -20.10 0.19
N CYS A 227 -7.73 -19.39 -0.91
CA CYS A 227 -7.17 -18.04 -0.91
C CYS A 227 -8.00 -17.13 -1.81
N GLY A 228 -8.23 -15.89 -1.36
CA GLY A 228 -8.94 -14.89 -2.14
C GLY A 228 -8.07 -14.27 -3.23
N ARG A 229 -8.68 -13.88 -4.36
CA ARG A 229 -7.99 -13.12 -5.41
C ARG A 229 -8.01 -11.62 -5.10
N SER A 230 -9.13 -11.15 -4.57
CA SER A 230 -9.44 -9.76 -4.22
C SER A 230 -9.84 -9.60 -2.76
N PHE A 231 -10.00 -8.36 -2.31
CA PHE A 231 -10.53 -8.05 -0.98
C PHE A 231 -11.86 -8.76 -0.72
N GLU A 232 -12.83 -8.68 -1.65
CA GLU A 232 -14.15 -9.27 -1.45
C GLU A 232 -14.09 -10.79 -1.32
N ASP A 233 -13.22 -11.45 -2.10
CA ASP A 233 -12.98 -12.90 -1.97
C ASP A 233 -12.46 -13.26 -0.58
N ALA A 234 -11.45 -12.53 -0.10
CA ALA A 234 -10.82 -12.77 1.19
C ALA A 234 -11.80 -12.50 2.33
N PHE A 235 -12.58 -11.43 2.25
CA PHE A 235 -13.64 -11.13 3.20
C PHE A 235 -14.66 -12.27 3.29
N ILE A 236 -15.10 -12.81 2.14
CA ILE A 236 -16.03 -13.95 2.08
C ILE A 236 -15.39 -15.22 2.68
N LEU A 237 -14.11 -15.46 2.41
CA LEU A 237 -13.38 -16.64 2.90
C LEU A 237 -13.07 -16.59 4.40
N ALA A 238 -12.83 -15.41 4.96
CA ALA A 238 -12.70 -15.18 6.41
C ALA A 238 -14.04 -15.34 7.14
N ASN A 239 -15.15 -15.12 6.43
CA ASN A 239 -16.50 -15.10 6.98
C ASN A 239 -17.42 -16.16 6.36
N ARG A 240 -16.91 -17.38 6.15
CA ARG A 240 -17.62 -18.45 5.40
C ARG A 240 -19.06 -18.70 5.85
N GLU A 241 -19.32 -18.55 7.15
CA GLU A 241 -20.65 -18.73 7.72
C GLU A 241 -21.65 -17.69 7.23
N LEU A 242 -21.21 -16.44 7.12
CA LEU A 242 -21.99 -15.30 6.67
C LEU A 242 -22.42 -15.42 5.20
N PHE A 243 -21.70 -16.24 4.43
CA PHE A 243 -21.89 -16.41 2.99
C PHE A 243 -22.28 -17.84 2.58
N ASP A 244 -22.81 -18.67 3.48
CA ASP A 244 -23.28 -20.03 3.18
C ASP A 244 -22.21 -20.93 2.54
N ILE A 245 -20.95 -20.82 3.02
CA ILE A 245 -19.79 -21.63 2.59
C ILE A 245 -19.44 -22.67 3.68
N LYS A 246 -20.40 -23.05 4.52
CA LYS A 246 -20.21 -24.03 5.60
C LYS A 246 -19.82 -25.41 5.05
N ASN A 247 -18.85 -26.07 5.69
CA ASN A 247 -18.40 -27.45 5.41
C ASN A 247 -17.98 -27.76 3.96
N LYS A 248 -17.67 -26.73 3.15
CA LYS A 248 -17.14 -26.95 1.80
C LYS A 248 -15.65 -27.30 1.87
N LYS A 249 -15.25 -28.25 1.03
CA LYS A 249 -13.82 -28.48 0.71
C LYS A 249 -13.20 -27.18 0.20
N GLU A 250 -11.91 -26.98 0.47
CA GLU A 250 -11.21 -25.72 0.21
C GLU A 250 -11.30 -25.27 -1.26
N ASP A 251 -11.16 -26.19 -2.21
CA ASP A 251 -11.29 -25.94 -3.64
C ASP A 251 -12.69 -25.42 -4.04
N LYS A 252 -13.74 -25.97 -3.41
CA LYS A 252 -15.13 -25.53 -3.61
C LYS A 252 -15.42 -24.23 -2.89
N ALA A 253 -14.81 -24.01 -1.72
CA ALA A 253 -14.95 -22.78 -0.95
C ALA A 253 -14.37 -21.59 -1.75
N GLU A 254 -13.15 -21.75 -2.27
CA GLU A 254 -12.49 -20.74 -3.11
C GLU A 254 -13.31 -20.39 -4.35
N LYS A 255 -13.77 -21.40 -5.12
CA LYS A 255 -14.63 -21.17 -6.31
C LYS A 255 -15.96 -20.51 -5.96
N THR A 256 -16.55 -20.87 -4.82
CA THR A 256 -17.81 -20.24 -4.36
C THR A 256 -17.57 -18.77 -3.99
N ALA A 257 -16.49 -18.48 -3.26
CA ALA A 257 -16.13 -17.13 -2.86
C ALA A 257 -15.90 -16.24 -4.10
N TYR A 258 -15.10 -16.73 -5.06
CA TYR A 258 -14.87 -16.06 -6.34
C TYR A 258 -16.16 -15.77 -7.11
N ALA A 259 -17.06 -16.75 -7.21
CA ALA A 259 -18.34 -16.55 -7.88
C ALA A 259 -19.28 -15.58 -7.14
N LYS A 260 -19.19 -15.50 -5.80
CA LYS A 260 -19.96 -14.53 -5.01
C LYS A 260 -19.35 -13.13 -5.12
N ALA A 261 -18.04 -12.99 -5.03
CA ALA A 261 -17.33 -11.72 -5.17
C ALA A 261 -17.58 -11.04 -6.53
N GLU A 262 -17.61 -11.81 -7.63
CA GLU A 262 -17.92 -11.28 -8.96
C GLU A 262 -19.30 -10.62 -9.04
N LYS A 263 -20.27 -11.00 -8.19
CA LYS A 263 -21.58 -10.34 -8.12
C LYS A 263 -21.49 -8.93 -7.54
N TYR A 264 -20.51 -8.68 -6.67
CA TYR A 264 -20.27 -7.38 -6.04
C TYR A 264 -19.35 -6.47 -6.87
N LYS A 265 -18.76 -6.97 -7.97
CA LYS A 265 -17.81 -6.21 -8.79
C LYS A 265 -18.35 -4.88 -9.31
N LYS A 266 -19.65 -4.81 -9.62
CA LYS A 266 -20.32 -3.57 -10.06
C LYS A 266 -20.75 -2.67 -8.89
N ASN A 267 -20.87 -3.23 -7.69
CA ASN A 267 -21.45 -2.61 -6.51
C ASN A 267 -20.52 -2.75 -5.29
N LYS A 268 -19.21 -2.55 -5.51
CA LYS A 268 -18.18 -2.69 -4.46
C LYS A 268 -18.43 -1.76 -3.27
N THR A 269 -18.91 -0.55 -3.55
CA THR A 269 -19.30 0.42 -2.51
C THR A 269 -20.47 -0.10 -1.67
N ASP A 270 -21.51 -0.68 -2.29
CA ASP A 270 -22.66 -1.24 -1.55
C ASP A 270 -22.22 -2.38 -0.64
N PHE A 271 -21.32 -3.25 -1.13
CA PHE A 271 -20.71 -4.30 -0.32
C PHE A 271 -20.02 -3.71 0.92
N ALA A 272 -19.21 -2.66 0.72
CA ALA A 272 -18.51 -2.00 1.82
C ALA A 272 -19.48 -1.38 2.83
N LEU A 273 -20.51 -0.68 2.36
CA LEU A 273 -21.52 -0.05 3.22
C LEU A 273 -22.30 -1.08 4.03
N GLN A 274 -22.71 -2.19 3.40
CA GLN A 274 -23.43 -3.28 4.06
C GLN A 274 -22.64 -3.82 5.27
N TYR A 275 -21.35 -4.08 5.10
CA TYR A 275 -20.52 -4.66 6.17
C TYR A 275 -19.88 -3.61 7.10
N ALA A 276 -19.91 -2.33 6.73
CA ALA A 276 -19.51 -1.23 7.60
C ALA A 276 -20.63 -0.82 8.56
N PHE A 277 -21.89 -0.81 8.10
CA PHE A 277 -23.03 -0.26 8.85
C PHE A 277 -24.04 -1.31 9.30
N ASP A 278 -24.49 -2.19 8.41
CA ASP A 278 -25.65 -3.07 8.68
C ASP A 278 -25.25 -4.37 9.38
N ASN A 279 -24.14 -4.96 8.94
CA ASN A 279 -23.63 -6.22 9.49
C ASN A 279 -22.16 -6.07 9.87
N THR A 280 -21.92 -5.77 11.14
CA THR A 280 -20.59 -5.56 11.70
C THR A 280 -20.03 -6.81 12.38
N THR A 281 -20.78 -7.91 12.44
CA THR A 281 -20.35 -9.17 13.06
C THR A 281 -19.63 -10.06 12.04
N TRP A 282 -18.37 -9.70 11.77
CA TRP A 282 -17.46 -10.43 10.89
C TRP A 282 -16.02 -10.38 11.42
N ASN A 283 -15.21 -11.30 10.93
CA ASN A 283 -13.78 -11.47 11.21
C ASN A 283 -12.93 -10.73 10.17
N VAL A 284 -11.87 -10.09 10.63
CA VAL A 284 -10.88 -9.41 9.78
C VAL A 284 -10.11 -10.47 8.97
N PRO A 285 -9.99 -10.34 7.64
CA PRO A 285 -9.15 -11.23 6.84
C PRO A 285 -7.72 -11.28 7.34
N LEU A 286 -7.12 -12.48 7.41
CA LEU A 286 -5.84 -12.69 8.09
C LEU A 286 -4.72 -11.80 7.55
N TYR A 287 -4.62 -11.64 6.23
CA TYR A 287 -3.57 -10.82 5.62
C TYR A 287 -3.62 -9.34 6.04
N ILE A 288 -4.84 -8.80 6.24
CA ILE A 288 -5.05 -7.43 6.72
C ILE A 288 -4.68 -7.38 8.19
N LYS A 289 -5.16 -8.33 8.98
CA LYS A 289 -4.87 -8.42 10.41
C LYS A 289 -3.37 -8.43 10.68
N GLU A 290 -2.60 -9.29 10.02
CA GLU A 290 -1.14 -9.33 10.14
C GLU A 290 -0.49 -7.99 9.78
N GLY A 291 -1.01 -7.32 8.74
CA GLY A 291 -0.52 -6.01 8.33
C GLY A 291 -0.81 -4.90 9.34
N LEU A 292 -2.02 -4.87 9.88
CA LEU A 292 -2.44 -3.92 10.89
C LEU A 292 -1.66 -4.12 12.19
N VAL A 293 -1.49 -5.36 12.64
CA VAL A 293 -0.65 -5.70 13.81
C VAL A 293 0.78 -5.18 13.61
N TRP A 294 1.40 -5.47 12.46
CA TRP A 294 2.73 -4.97 12.14
C TRP A 294 2.78 -3.43 12.10
N LEU A 295 1.75 -2.78 11.57
CA LEU A 295 1.67 -1.32 11.50
C LEU A 295 1.58 -0.73 12.91
N ALA A 296 0.85 -1.39 13.82
CA ALA A 296 0.60 -0.95 15.19
C ALA A 296 1.88 -0.90 16.04
N GLU A 297 2.81 -1.82 15.80
CA GLU A 297 4.10 -1.90 16.49
C GLU A 297 4.86 -0.56 16.43
N ALA A 298 5.57 -0.23 17.50
CA ALA A 298 6.50 0.89 17.51
C ALA A 298 7.58 0.71 16.41
N PRO A 299 8.14 1.79 15.86
CA PRO A 299 9.32 1.69 15.02
C PRO A 299 10.43 0.94 15.78
N LYS A 300 11.00 -0.11 15.21
CA LYS A 300 12.20 -0.75 15.77
C LYS A 300 13.36 0.25 15.70
N ASP A 301 14.02 0.50 16.81
CA ASP A 301 15.22 1.35 16.88
C ASP A 301 16.31 0.85 15.91
N GLU A 302 17.15 1.76 15.40
CA GLU A 302 18.24 1.43 14.45
C GLU A 302 19.15 0.29 14.95
N GLU A 303 19.34 0.18 16.26
CA GLU A 303 20.16 -0.84 16.91
C GLU A 303 19.52 -2.24 16.83
N SER A 304 18.18 -2.35 16.91
CA SER A 304 17.46 -3.62 16.73
C SER A 304 17.54 -4.14 15.29
N LYS A 305 17.58 -3.23 14.30
CA LYS A 305 17.78 -3.58 12.88
C LYS A 305 19.21 -4.04 12.59
N LEU A 306 20.21 -3.44 13.25
CA LEU A 306 21.61 -3.85 13.16
C LEU A 306 21.87 -5.21 13.82
N LEU A 307 21.24 -5.48 14.97
CA LEU A 307 21.33 -6.76 15.67
C LEU A 307 20.68 -7.89 14.85
N GLU A 308 19.49 -7.69 14.28
CA GLU A 308 18.87 -8.68 13.38
C GLU A 308 19.75 -8.95 12.14
N ASN A 309 20.28 -7.92 11.48
CA ASN A 309 21.14 -8.10 10.30
C ASN A 309 22.47 -8.80 10.60
N ASN A 310 23.02 -8.66 11.82
CA ASN A 310 24.24 -9.35 12.22
C ASN A 310 23.98 -10.82 12.63
N LEU A 311 22.80 -11.13 13.18
CA LEU A 311 22.39 -12.51 13.47
C LEU A 311 22.17 -13.34 12.20
N PHE A 312 21.75 -12.74 11.09
CA PHE A 312 21.59 -13.43 9.80
C PHE A 312 22.86 -13.50 8.94
N LYS A 313 23.94 -12.81 9.34
CA LYS A 313 25.26 -12.91 8.68
C LYS A 313 26.24 -13.84 9.41
N GLY A 314 25.86 -14.35 10.57
CA GLY A 314 26.62 -15.33 11.34
C GLY A 314 25.90 -16.67 11.39
N ASN A 315 25.75 -17.35 10.24
CA ASN A 315 25.54 -18.79 10.10
C ASN A 315 25.95 -19.23 8.69
#